data_AF-A0A9Q3JAQ0-F1
#
_entry.id   AF-A0A9Q3JAQ0-F1
#
_cell.length_a   1.000
_cell.length_b   1.000
_cell.length_c   1.000
_cell.angle_alpha   90.00
_cell.angle_beta   90.00
_cell.angle_gamma   90.00
#
_symmetry.space_group_name_H-M   'P 1'
#
loop_
_entity.id
_entity.type
_entity.pdbx_description
1 polymer ?
#
loop_
_entity_poly.entity_id
_entity_poly.type
_entity_poly.pdbx_seq_one_letter_code
_entity_poly.pdbx_strand_id
1 'polypeptide(L)'
;MMIQIQEKKSPWEIVHMDCLTAIPPGGDRSFNSSLVLVDRYIKSPMVLPCHKDDIAMDTAIMIWTRIISHTGLFQNIIGDKHCKLTSALWKYLHELFDKKL
;
A
#
# COMPACT_ATOMS: atom_id res chain seq x y z
N MET A 1 -20.08 -16.99 -2.16
CA MET A 1 -20.51 -15.58 -2.09
C MET A 1 -19.65 -14.80 -3.07
N MET A 2 -20.21 -14.40 -4.21
CA MET A 2 -19.47 -13.61 -5.21
C MET A 2 -19.30 -12.20 -4.64
N ILE A 3 -18.05 -11.80 -4.39
CA ILE A 3 -17.73 -10.43 -4.00
C ILE A 3 -18.09 -9.55 -5.20
N GLN A 4 -19.13 -8.73 -5.08
CA GLN A 4 -19.39 -7.69 -6.05
C GLN A 4 -18.25 -6.69 -5.98
N ILE A 5 -17.39 -6.72 -7.00
CA ILE A 5 -16.37 -5.71 -7.20
C ILE A 5 -17.09 -4.44 -7.64
N GLN A 6 -17.15 -3.43 -6.77
CA GLN A 6 -17.62 -2.08 -7.10
C GLN A 6 -16.94 -1.60 -8.40
N GLU A 7 -17.74 -1.03 -9.29
CA GLU A 7 -17.28 -0.41 -10.54
C GLU A 7 -16.35 0.77 -10.21
N LYS A 8 -15.19 0.81 -10.86
CA LYS A 8 -14.13 1.79 -10.56
C LYS A 8 -14.43 3.08 -11.32
N LYS A 9 -14.59 4.19 -10.61
CA LYS A 9 -15.01 5.45 -11.20
C LYS A 9 -13.83 6.38 -11.50
N SER A 10 -12.73 6.22 -10.77
CA SER A 10 -11.55 7.08 -10.91
C SER A 10 -10.23 6.34 -10.66
N PRO A 11 -9.10 6.83 -11.23
CA PRO A 11 -7.76 6.37 -10.86
C PRO A 11 -7.52 6.47 -9.36
N TRP A 12 -6.84 5.47 -8.80
CA TRP A 12 -6.40 5.39 -7.39
C TRP A 12 -7.52 5.27 -6.34
N GLU A 13 -8.77 5.11 -6.76
CA GLU A 13 -9.90 4.91 -5.85
C GLU A 13 -9.83 3.56 -5.14
N ILE A 14 -9.50 2.50 -5.89
CA ILE A 14 -9.36 1.14 -5.37
C ILE A 14 -8.00 0.61 -5.77
N VAL A 15 -7.19 0.26 -4.77
CA VAL A 15 -5.84 -0.28 -4.96
C VAL A 15 -5.75 -1.72 -4.45
N HIS A 16 -5.04 -2.56 -5.21
CA HIS A 16 -4.58 -3.85 -4.72
C HIS A 16 -3.22 -3.67 -4.04
N MET A 17 -3.04 -4.29 -2.89
CA MET A 17 -1.79 -4.26 -2.15
C MET A 17 -1.22 -5.66 -2.02
N ASP A 18 0.07 -5.81 -2.32
CA ASP A 18 0.80 -7.06 -2.19
C ASP A 18 2.21 -6.82 -1.61
N CYS A 19 2.71 -7.79 -0.85
CA CYS A 19 4.00 -7.75 -0.19
C CYS A 19 4.88 -8.90 -0.74
N LEU A 20 5.94 -8.56 -1.46
CA LEU A 20 6.95 -9.52 -1.90
C LEU A 20 8.08 -9.58 -0.86
N THR A 21 8.16 -10.65 -0.07
CA THR A 21 9.12 -10.77 1.05
C THR A 21 10.31 -11.70 0.77
N ALA A 22 10.37 -12.33 -0.41
CA ALA A 22 11.38 -13.32 -0.77
C ALA A 22 12.45 -12.75 -1.72
N ILE A 23 12.89 -11.52 -1.46
CA ILE A 23 13.86 -10.81 -2.30
C ILE A 23 15.22 -10.77 -1.58
N PRO A 24 16.35 -11.10 -2.25
CA PRO A 24 17.67 -10.94 -1.64
C PRO A 24 17.91 -9.47 -1.25
N PRO A 25 18.58 -9.19 -0.11
CA PRO A 25 18.89 -7.82 0.30
C PRO A 25 19.65 -7.07 -0.80
N GLY A 26 19.14 -5.91 -1.19
CA GLY A 26 19.66 -5.14 -2.32
C GLY A 26 19.80 -3.64 -2.04
N GLY A 27 20.76 -3.02 -2.74
CA GLY A 27 21.08 -1.59 -2.66
C GLY A 27 21.74 -1.17 -1.35
N ASP A 28 22.05 0.12 -1.22
CA ASP A 28 22.79 0.69 -0.08
C ASP A 28 22.07 0.52 1.26
N ARG A 29 20.74 0.35 1.22
CA ARG A 29 19.88 0.17 2.41
C ARG A 29 19.49 -1.29 2.67
N SER A 30 20.00 -2.23 1.87
CA SER A 30 19.75 -3.67 2.04
C SER A 30 18.26 -4.02 2.15
N PHE A 31 17.42 -3.43 1.29
CA PHE A 31 15.99 -3.74 1.25
C PHE A 31 15.79 -5.20 0.87
N ASN A 32 14.95 -5.91 1.61
CA ASN A 32 14.72 -7.36 1.45
C ASN A 32 13.25 -7.69 1.17
N SER A 33 12.43 -6.67 0.97
CA SER A 33 11.03 -6.81 0.60
C SER A 33 10.60 -5.65 -0.31
N SER A 34 9.51 -5.86 -1.04
CA SER A 34 8.88 -4.82 -1.84
C SER A 34 7.38 -4.81 -1.60
N LEU A 35 6.85 -3.64 -1.26
CA LEU A 35 5.42 -3.38 -1.22
C LEU A 35 4.96 -2.91 -2.60
N VAL A 36 3.96 -3.57 -3.15
CA VAL A 36 3.39 -3.25 -4.45
C VAL A 36 1.96 -2.78 -4.26
N LEU A 37 1.65 -1.60 -4.79
CA LEU A 37 0.32 -1.02 -4.83
C LEU A 37 -0.10 -0.87 -6.28
N VAL A 38 -1.15 -1.57 -6.69
CA VAL A 38 -1.65 -1.56 -8.07
C VAL A 38 -2.99 -0.87 -8.12
N ASP A 39 -3.06 0.24 -8.85
CA ASP A 39 -4.35 0.87 -9.12
C ASP A 39 -5.22 -0.04 -9.98
N ARG A 40 -6.45 -0.27 -9.55
CA ARG A 40 -7.33 -1.16 -10.30
C ARG A 40 -7.89 -0.53 -11.56
N TYR A 41 -7.95 0.81 -11.67
CA TYR A 41 -8.54 1.50 -12.83
C TYR A 41 -7.54 1.59 -13.98
N ILE A 42 -6.38 2.22 -13.76
CA ILE A 42 -5.30 2.36 -14.76
C ILE A 42 -4.39 1.12 -14.87
N LYS A 43 -4.51 0.15 -13.97
CA LYS A 43 -3.67 -1.07 -13.92
C LYS A 43 -2.17 -0.79 -13.78
N SER A 44 -1.84 0.33 -13.13
CA SER A 44 -0.46 0.78 -12.95
C SER A 44 0.06 0.39 -11.56
N PRO A 45 1.23 -0.27 -11.47
CA PRO A 45 1.87 -0.60 -10.21
C PRO A 45 2.76 0.54 -9.72
N MET A 46 2.73 0.78 -8.41
CA MET A 46 3.74 1.51 -7.65
C MET A 46 4.46 0.54 -6.73
N VAL A 47 5.78 0.52 -6.81
CA VAL A 47 6.63 -0.37 -6.02
C VAL A 47 7.42 0.46 -5.02
N LEU A 48 7.31 0.10 -3.75
CA LEU A 48 8.07 0.69 -2.66
C LEU A 48 9.03 -0.36 -2.09
N PRO A 49 10.35 -0.12 -2.12
CA PRO A 49 11.29 -1.00 -1.45
C PRO A 49 11.12 -0.84 0.07
N CYS A 50 11.08 -1.96 0.78
CA CYS A 50 10.86 -2.03 2.22
C CYS A 50 11.64 -3.19 2.85
N HIS A 51 11.55 -3.32 4.16
CA HIS A 51 12.05 -4.47 4.89
C HIS A 51 10.88 -5.36 5.32
N LYS A 52 11.09 -6.67 5.28
CA LYS A 52 10.10 -7.69 5.69
C LYS A 52 9.61 -7.52 7.14
N ASP A 53 10.43 -6.85 7.96
CA ASP A 53 10.21 -6.61 9.38
C ASP A 53 9.75 -5.16 9.65
N ASP A 54 9.46 -4.36 8.61
CA ASP A 54 8.94 -3.01 8.76
C ASP A 54 7.61 -3.02 9.50
N ILE A 55 7.45 -2.09 10.43
CA ILE A 55 6.21 -1.94 11.18
C ILE A 55 5.17 -1.18 10.35
N ALA A 56 3.89 -1.39 10.69
CA ALA A 56 2.77 -0.79 9.97
C ALA A 56 2.80 0.74 9.97
N MET A 57 3.29 1.38 11.04
CA MET A 57 3.38 2.83 11.13
C MET A 57 4.39 3.41 10.12
N ASP A 58 5.60 2.87 10.07
CA ASP A 58 6.64 3.31 9.15
C ASP A 58 6.23 3.07 7.69
N THR A 59 5.58 1.94 7.43
CA THR A 59 5.00 1.63 6.12
C THR A 59 3.90 2.63 5.74
N ALA A 60 3.01 3.01 6.68
CA ALA A 60 1.96 4.00 6.42
C ALA A 60 2.55 5.37 6.08
N ILE A 61 3.59 5.81 6.82
CA ILE A 61 4.31 7.06 6.56
C ILE A 61 4.98 7.01 5.18
N MET A 62 5.57 5.87 4.81
CA MET A 62 6.20 5.70 3.50
C MET A 62 5.17 5.79 2.36
N ILE A 63 4.04 5.09 2.46
CA ILE A 63 2.93 5.18 1.47
C ILE A 63 2.41 6.61 1.39
N TRP A 64 2.19 7.24 2.54
CA TRP A 64 1.71 8.62 2.59
C TRP A 64 2.63 9.57 1.84
N THR A 65 3.93 9.49 2.13
CA THR A 65 4.91 10.44 1.61
C THR A 65 5.20 10.23 0.12
N ARG A 66 5.24 8.96 -0.32
CA ARG A 66 5.69 8.60 -1.67
C ARG A 66 4.58 8.31 -2.67
N ILE A 67 3.37 7.99 -2.21
CA ILE A 67 2.29 7.59 -3.11
C ILE A 67 1.13 8.56 -3.00
N ILE A 68 0.59 8.77 -1.81
CA ILE A 68 -0.59 9.63 -1.60
C ILE A 68 -0.34 11.06 -2.11
N SER A 69 0.90 11.55 -1.99
CA SER A 69 1.34 12.83 -2.55
C SER A 69 1.19 12.97 -4.08
N HIS A 70 1.22 11.85 -4.82
CA HIS A 70 1.09 11.81 -6.28
C HIS A 70 -0.30 11.33 -6.75
N THR A 71 -0.94 10.44 -5.98
CA THR A 71 -2.16 9.74 -6.41
C THR A 71 -3.43 10.30 -5.82
N GLY A 72 -3.33 11.07 -4.73
CA GLY A 72 -4.47 11.35 -3.87
C GLY A 72 -4.81 10.14 -2.98
N LEU A 73 -5.96 10.21 -2.31
CA LEU A 73 -6.36 9.25 -1.30
C LEU A 73 -7.02 8.01 -1.90
N PHE A 74 -6.67 6.85 -1.37
CA PHE A 74 -7.37 5.62 -1.70
C PHE A 74 -8.68 5.53 -0.91
N GLN A 75 -9.76 5.12 -1.58
CA GLN A 75 -11.02 4.81 -0.89
C GLN A 75 -11.02 3.38 -0.34
N ASN A 76 -10.44 2.44 -1.10
CA ASN A 76 -10.38 1.04 -0.72
C ASN A 76 -9.00 0.43 -1.02
N ILE A 77 -8.42 -0.24 -0.03
CA ILE A 77 -7.25 -1.11 -0.21
C ILE A 77 -7.70 -2.56 -0.13
N ILE A 78 -7.34 -3.35 -1.14
CA ILE A 78 -7.56 -4.80 -1.17
C ILE A 78 -6.19 -5.47 -1.03
N GLY A 79 -5.84 -5.87 0.18
CA GLY A 79 -4.57 -6.55 0.48
C GLY A 79 -4.71 -8.08 0.55
N ASP A 80 -3.64 -8.80 0.20
CA ASP A 80 -3.52 -10.22 0.55
C ASP A 80 -3.22 -10.38 2.06
N LYS A 81 -3.73 -11.46 2.65
CA LYS A 81 -3.59 -11.81 4.09
C LYS A 81 -2.14 -12.00 4.52
N HIS A 82 -1.23 -12.26 3.57
CA HIS A 82 0.20 -12.45 3.84
C HIS A 82 0.94 -11.13 4.06
N CYS A 83 0.39 -10.01 3.59
CA CYS A 83 0.92 -8.69 3.88
C CYS A 83 0.47 -8.36 5.32
N LYS A 84 1.31 -8.75 6.30
CA LYS A 84 1.10 -8.69 7.76
C LYS A 84 0.68 -7.32 8.33
N LEU A 85 0.57 -6.33 7.46
CA LEU A 85 0.38 -4.92 7.76
C LEU A 85 -1.08 -4.48 7.55
N THR A 86 -1.94 -5.25 6.87
CA THR A 86 -3.23 -4.76 6.35
C THR A 86 -4.14 -4.02 7.33
N SER A 87 -4.43 -4.54 8.54
CA SER A 87 -5.35 -3.87 9.47
C SER A 87 -4.72 -2.68 10.21
N ALA A 88 -3.51 -2.85 10.74
CA ALA A 88 -2.79 -1.80 11.47
C ALA A 88 -2.36 -0.67 10.53
N LEU A 89 -1.89 -0.99 9.32
CA LEU A 89 -1.52 -0.03 8.29
C LEU A 89 -2.71 0.84 7.90
N TRP A 90 -3.87 0.22 7.67
CA TRP A 90 -5.08 0.95 7.31
C TRP A 90 -5.50 1.92 8.41
N LYS A 91 -5.41 1.49 9.67
CA LYS A 91 -5.64 2.38 10.82
C LYS A 91 -4.69 3.57 10.82
N TYR A 92 -3.38 3.33 10.64
CA TYR A 92 -2.40 4.43 10.61
C TYR A 92 -2.57 5.36 9.41
N LEU A 93 -2.93 4.85 8.23
CA LEU A 93 -3.27 5.68 7.08
C LEU A 93 -4.48 6.58 7.39
N HIS A 94 -5.54 6.03 7.99
CA HIS A 94 -6.68 6.80 8.47
C HIS A 94 -6.33 7.86 9.52
N GLU A 95 -5.49 7.52 10.50
CA GLU A 95 -5.02 8.49 11.49
C GLU A 95 -4.18 9.61 10.86
N LEU A 96 -3.39 9.31 9.83
CA LEU A 96 -2.63 10.32 9.08
C LEU A 96 -3.56 11.23 8.24
N PHE A 97 -4.70 10.71 7.75
CA PHE A 97 -5.74 11.51 7.09
C PHE A 97 -6.41 12.46 8.08
N ASP A 98 -6.87 11.95 9.22
CA ASP A 98 -7.64 12.72 10.20
C ASP A 98 -6.82 13.86 10.83
N LYS A 99 -5.52 13.64 11.04
CA LYS A 99 -4.61 14.66 11.61
C LYS A 99 -4.22 15.78 10.65
N LYS A 100 -4.60 15.72 9.37
CA LYS A 100 -4.20 16.69 8.33
C LYS A 100 -5.37 17.53 7.79
N LEU A 101 -6.54 17.41 8.40
CA LEU A 101 -7.72 18.27 8.21
C LEU A 101 -7.80 19.35 9.29
#